data_AF-A0A2A8S4K2-F1
#
_entry.id   AF-A0A2A8S4K2-F1
#
_cell.length_a   1.000
_cell.length_b   1.000
_cell.length_c   1.000
_cell.angle_alpha   90.00
_cell.angle_beta   90.00
_cell.angle_gamma   90.00
#
_symmetry.space_group_name_H-M   'P 1'
#
loop_
_entity.id
_entity.type
_entity.pdbx_description
1 polymer ?
#
loop_
_entity_poly.entity_id
_entity_poly.type
_entity_poly.pdbx_seq_one_letter_code
_entity_poly.pdbx_strand_id
1 'polypeptide(L)'
;LKWLYEIEYIKEPLYIDILSTTITKKHKPRRELSYEEVKQLLSYYKNNPINYALLSILATTGLRIAEVAHAKWEDLEYDTLRNRYYLYVNTKGDSERIVPINKVVFERIIAFRIRRRLPTELGIKHGGTIFQTKNHTAYKENYLSQYITKIIKETNLSFTKNEKITPHFFRHFYVQYLYDYKQVPPHIIAAAVGHKDDRTTKENYLKQRLMKDHDAGNLIHEDEF
;
A
#
# COMPACT_ATOMS: atom_id res chain seq x y z
N LEU A 1 11.11 29.68 19.95
CA LEU A 1 11.18 29.59 21.43
C LEU A 1 12.49 28.96 21.91
N LYS A 2 12.86 27.76 21.47
CA LYS A 2 14.19 27.18 21.79
C LYS A 2 15.36 28.13 21.45
N TRP A 3 15.38 28.64 20.23
CA TRP A 3 16.36 29.63 19.79
C TRP A 3 16.37 30.93 20.63
N LEU A 4 15.19 31.38 21.11
CA LEU A 4 15.09 32.59 21.95
C LEU A 4 15.65 32.37 23.37
N TYR A 5 15.57 31.14 23.87
CA TYR A 5 16.22 30.74 25.12
C TYR A 5 17.73 30.59 24.93
N GLU A 6 18.17 30.00 23.82
CA GLU A 6 19.60 29.81 23.49
C GLU A 6 20.35 31.13 23.32
N ILE A 7 19.68 32.20 22.88
CA ILE A 7 20.25 33.56 22.82
C ILE A 7 19.96 34.41 24.06
N GLU A 8 19.50 33.79 25.16
CA GLU A 8 19.21 34.38 26.47
C GLU A 8 18.15 35.51 26.47
N TYR A 9 17.37 35.63 25.41
CA TYR A 9 16.30 36.63 25.30
C TYR A 9 15.09 36.30 26.20
N ILE A 10 14.89 35.01 26.50
CA ILE A 10 13.96 34.54 27.53
C ILE A 10 14.73 33.72 28.57
N LYS A 11 14.44 33.94 29.85
CA LYS A 11 15.16 33.29 30.96
C LYS A 11 14.66 31.89 31.28
N GLU A 12 13.43 31.58 30.89
CA GLU A 12 12.80 30.28 31.12
C GLU A 12 12.74 29.48 29.82
N PRO A 13 13.05 28.17 29.84
CA PRO A 13 12.99 27.31 28.67
C PRO A 13 11.54 26.94 28.32
N LEU A 14 10.71 27.93 27.99
CA LEU A 14 9.28 27.79 27.70
C LEU A 14 8.97 26.77 26.58
N TYR A 15 9.95 26.45 25.74
CA TYR A 15 9.83 25.42 24.72
C TYR A 15 9.67 24.00 25.29
N ILE A 16 10.09 23.76 26.54
CA ILE A 16 9.93 22.47 27.23
C ILE A 16 8.48 22.33 27.71
N ASP A 17 7.94 23.36 28.35
CA ASP A 17 6.60 23.31 28.95
C ASP A 17 5.48 23.35 27.90
N ILE A 18 5.69 24.05 26.78
CA ILE A 18 4.73 24.11 25.66
C ILE A 18 4.62 22.75 24.94
N LEU A 19 5.69 21.94 24.92
CA LEU A 19 5.61 20.58 24.39
C LEU A 19 4.79 19.67 25.31
N SER A 20 4.81 19.92 26.63
CA SER A 20 4.07 19.12 27.62
C SER A 20 2.56 19.40 27.66
N THR A 21 2.12 20.56 27.17
CA THR A 21 0.70 20.96 27.13
C THR A 21 -0.03 20.54 25.85
N THR A 22 0.65 19.85 24.92
CA THR A 22 -0.03 19.12 23.85
C THR A 22 -0.51 17.77 24.38
N ILE A 23 -1.33 17.79 25.44
CA ILE A 23 -2.09 16.60 25.86
C ILE A 23 -3.19 16.40 24.81
N THR A 24 -2.80 15.62 23.80
CA THR A 24 -3.56 14.50 23.25
C THR A 24 -5.07 14.66 23.36
N LYS A 25 -5.68 15.16 22.28
CA LYS A 25 -7.03 14.70 21.90
C LYS A 25 -7.03 13.19 22.13
N LYS A 26 -7.83 12.72 23.09
CA LYS A 26 -8.14 11.32 23.40
C LYS A 26 -7.53 10.40 22.35
N HIS A 27 -6.62 9.50 22.74
CA HIS A 27 -6.28 8.31 21.97
C HIS A 27 -7.58 7.51 21.75
N LYS A 28 -8.44 8.00 20.86
CA LYS A 28 -9.47 7.22 20.22
C LYS A 28 -8.64 6.15 19.52
N PRO A 29 -8.85 4.85 19.83
CA PRO A 29 -8.17 3.81 19.08
C PRO A 29 -8.35 4.17 17.62
N ARG A 30 -7.23 4.34 16.90
CA ARG A 30 -7.31 4.60 15.46
C ARG A 30 -8.02 3.39 14.92
N ARG A 31 -9.22 3.60 14.41
CA ARG A 31 -9.98 2.50 13.85
C ARG A 31 -9.17 1.93 12.70
N GLU A 32 -9.07 0.62 12.68
CA GLU A 32 -8.44 -0.13 11.60
C GLU A 32 -9.53 -0.93 10.89
N LEU A 33 -9.28 -1.29 9.63
CA LEU A 33 -10.16 -2.22 8.94
C LEU A 33 -9.87 -3.63 9.46
N SER A 34 -10.90 -4.35 9.86
CA SER A 34 -10.81 -5.78 10.17
C SER A 34 -10.76 -6.62 8.88
N TYR A 35 -10.31 -7.87 9.02
CA TYR A 35 -10.32 -8.86 7.95
C TYR A 35 -11.69 -8.99 7.28
N GLU A 36 -12.76 -9.06 8.08
CA GLU A 36 -14.13 -9.17 7.57
C GLU A 36 -14.61 -7.89 6.87
N GLU A 37 -14.26 -6.70 7.35
CA GLU A 37 -14.58 -5.44 6.65
C GLU A 37 -13.92 -5.37 5.27
N VAL A 38 -12.65 -5.78 5.16
CA VAL A 38 -11.95 -5.84 3.86
C VAL A 38 -12.60 -6.87 2.95
N LYS A 39 -12.92 -8.06 3.47
CA LYS A 39 -13.61 -9.11 2.71
C LYS A 39 -14.98 -8.64 2.20
N GLN A 40 -15.74 -7.89 3.01
CA GLN A 40 -17.01 -7.29 2.59
C GLN A 40 -16.82 -6.28 1.45
N LEU A 41 -15.81 -5.41 1.50
CA LEU A 41 -15.52 -4.45 0.42
C LEU A 41 -15.14 -5.16 -0.88
N LEU A 42 -14.30 -6.17 -0.79
CA LEU A 42 -13.85 -6.94 -1.94
C LEU A 42 -15.01 -7.75 -2.55
N SER A 43 -15.83 -8.39 -1.71
CA SER A 43 -17.03 -9.12 -2.15
C SER A 43 -18.03 -8.20 -2.84
N TYR A 44 -18.29 -7.01 -2.29
CA TYR A 44 -19.19 -6.02 -2.89
C TYR A 44 -18.78 -5.64 -4.32
N TYR A 45 -17.48 -5.51 -4.58
CA TYR A 45 -16.95 -5.15 -5.90
C TYR A 45 -16.53 -6.33 -6.76
N LYS A 46 -16.79 -7.59 -6.38
CA LYS A 46 -16.33 -8.80 -7.11
C LYS A 46 -16.67 -8.78 -8.61
N ASN A 47 -17.84 -8.23 -8.96
CA ASN A 47 -18.31 -8.13 -10.36
C ASN A 47 -17.90 -6.82 -11.07
N ASN A 48 -17.10 -5.96 -10.43
CA ASN A 48 -16.58 -4.73 -10.98
C ASN A 48 -15.04 -4.82 -11.10
N PRO A 49 -14.52 -5.23 -12.28
CA PRO A 49 -13.08 -5.47 -12.46
C PRO A 49 -12.19 -4.27 -12.11
N ILE A 50 -12.71 -3.05 -12.29
CA ILE A 50 -11.97 -1.82 -12.02
C ILE A 50 -11.76 -1.66 -10.51
N ASN A 51 -12.85 -1.63 -9.75
CA ASN A 51 -12.81 -1.40 -8.31
C ASN A 51 -12.21 -2.59 -7.58
N TYR A 52 -12.51 -3.81 -8.05
CA TYR A 52 -12.03 -5.02 -7.41
C TYR A 52 -10.51 -5.12 -7.44
N ALA A 53 -9.88 -4.85 -8.59
CA ALA A 53 -8.43 -4.88 -8.73
C ALA A 53 -7.75 -3.80 -7.88
N LEU A 54 -8.28 -2.57 -7.89
CA LEU A 54 -7.74 -1.45 -7.12
C LEU A 54 -7.81 -1.67 -5.62
N LEU A 55 -8.92 -2.22 -5.11
CA LEU A 55 -9.05 -2.53 -3.68
C LEU A 55 -8.22 -3.75 -3.30
N SER A 56 -8.14 -4.77 -4.17
CA SER A 56 -7.35 -5.97 -3.91
C SER A 56 -5.86 -5.63 -3.77
N ILE A 57 -5.30 -4.86 -4.70
CA ILE A 57 -3.88 -4.51 -4.59
C ILE A 57 -3.58 -3.70 -3.33
N LEU A 58 -4.46 -2.78 -2.93
CA LEU A 58 -4.28 -2.01 -1.69
C LEU A 58 -4.32 -2.92 -0.45
N ALA A 59 -5.22 -3.88 -0.42
CA ALA A 59 -5.40 -4.80 0.70
C ALA A 59 -4.24 -5.80 0.86
N THR A 60 -3.64 -6.25 -0.24
CA THR A 60 -2.72 -7.41 -0.21
C THR A 60 -1.24 -7.05 -0.41
N THR A 61 -0.89 -5.79 -0.67
CA THR A 61 0.51 -5.41 -0.96
C THR A 61 1.07 -4.34 -0.04
N GLY A 62 0.23 -3.69 0.75
CA GLY A 62 0.64 -2.55 1.59
C GLY A 62 1.14 -1.34 0.81
N LEU A 63 0.98 -1.28 -0.52
CA LEU A 63 1.42 -0.15 -1.34
C LEU A 63 0.76 1.16 -0.91
N ARG A 64 1.53 2.25 -0.93
CA ARG A 64 1.00 3.62 -0.81
C ARG A 64 0.23 3.95 -2.09
N ILE A 65 -0.77 4.82 -1.97
CA ILE A 65 -1.59 5.22 -3.12
C ILE A 65 -0.78 5.82 -4.27
N ALA A 66 0.32 6.53 -3.96
CA ALA A 66 1.24 7.06 -4.94
C ALA A 66 2.00 5.94 -5.69
N GLU A 67 2.44 4.91 -4.97
CA GLU A 67 3.11 3.75 -5.55
C GLU A 67 2.15 2.98 -6.46
N VAL A 68 0.88 2.81 -6.06
CA VAL A 68 -0.17 2.22 -6.93
C VAL A 68 -0.41 3.08 -8.18
N ALA A 69 -0.44 4.40 -8.04
CA ALA A 69 -0.72 5.33 -9.14
C ALA A 69 0.38 5.35 -10.20
N HIS A 70 1.63 5.17 -9.78
CA HIS A 70 2.83 5.25 -10.64
C HIS A 70 3.45 3.89 -11.00
N ALA A 71 2.97 2.79 -10.41
CA ALA A 71 3.44 1.45 -10.73
C ALA A 71 3.30 1.19 -12.24
N LYS A 72 4.41 0.85 -12.89
CA LYS A 72 4.41 0.61 -14.34
C LYS A 72 4.13 -0.83 -14.66
N TRP A 73 3.54 -1.05 -15.83
CA TRP A 73 3.30 -2.39 -16.36
C TRP A 73 4.61 -3.14 -16.65
N GLU A 74 5.63 -2.42 -17.10
CA GLU A 74 6.96 -2.98 -17.38
C GLU A 74 7.72 -3.42 -16.12
N ASP A 75 7.35 -2.91 -14.95
CA ASP A 75 7.96 -3.26 -13.66
C ASP A 75 7.28 -4.48 -13.01
N LEU A 76 6.33 -5.12 -13.70
CA LEU A 76 5.66 -6.33 -13.24
C LEU A 76 6.28 -7.56 -13.92
N GLU A 77 6.85 -8.44 -13.12
CA GLU A 77 7.51 -9.65 -13.60
C GLU A 77 6.90 -10.91 -13.00
N TYR A 78 7.04 -12.03 -13.72
CA TYR A 78 6.71 -13.35 -13.22
C TYR A 78 8.00 -14.15 -13.00
N ASP A 79 8.23 -14.57 -11.75
CA ASP A 79 9.35 -15.41 -11.36
C ASP A 79 8.93 -16.88 -11.53
N THR A 80 9.44 -17.52 -12.58
CA THR A 80 9.15 -18.91 -12.92
C THR A 80 9.66 -19.91 -11.89
N LEU A 81 10.75 -19.58 -11.17
CA LEU A 81 11.33 -20.47 -10.16
C LEU A 81 10.45 -20.53 -8.91
N ARG A 82 9.87 -19.39 -8.53
CA ARG A 82 8.99 -19.28 -7.36
C ARG A 82 7.50 -19.39 -7.68
N ASN A 83 7.14 -19.43 -8.97
CA ASN A 83 5.77 -19.41 -9.46
C ASN A 83 4.97 -18.22 -8.89
N ARG A 84 5.56 -17.01 -8.90
CA ARG A 84 5.00 -15.81 -8.25
C ARG A 84 5.22 -14.56 -9.08
N TYR A 85 4.30 -13.59 -8.95
CA TYR A 85 4.45 -12.28 -9.57
C TYR A 85 5.13 -11.31 -8.61
N TYR A 86 5.95 -10.42 -9.14
CA TYR A 86 6.64 -9.38 -8.39
C TYR A 86 6.52 -8.05 -9.10
N LEU A 87 6.23 -7.01 -8.32
CA LEU A 87 6.24 -5.63 -8.76
C LEU A 87 7.44 -4.91 -8.17
N TYR A 88 8.27 -4.33 -9.04
CA TYR A 88 9.38 -3.46 -8.63
C TYR A 88 8.84 -2.05 -8.45
N VAL A 89 9.08 -1.47 -7.28
CA VAL A 89 8.53 -0.17 -6.89
C VAL A 89 9.66 0.77 -6.52
N ASN A 90 9.75 1.87 -7.24
CA ASN A 90 10.68 2.96 -6.96
C ASN A 90 10.19 3.78 -5.76
N THR A 91 11.02 3.88 -4.72
CA THR A 91 10.71 4.73 -3.56
C THR A 91 11.46 6.05 -3.60
N LYS A 92 10.93 7.07 -2.91
CA LYS A 92 11.54 8.40 -2.82
C LYS A 92 12.87 8.32 -2.06
N GLY A 93 13.98 8.31 -2.80
CA GLY A 93 15.34 8.18 -2.27
C GLY A 93 16.24 7.19 -3.00
N ASP A 94 15.89 6.79 -4.24
CA ASP A 94 16.71 5.90 -5.09
C ASP A 94 16.84 4.48 -4.53
N SER A 95 15.86 4.05 -3.73
CA SER A 95 15.76 2.70 -3.20
C SER A 95 14.61 1.97 -3.90
N GLU A 96 14.91 0.85 -4.54
CA GLU A 96 13.90 -0.07 -5.07
C GLU A 96 13.46 -1.04 -4.00
N ARG A 97 12.17 -1.38 -3.99
CA ARG A 97 11.66 -2.52 -3.25
C ARG A 97 10.87 -3.44 -4.16
N ILE A 98 10.91 -4.72 -3.84
CA ILE A 98 10.16 -5.76 -4.53
C ILE A 98 8.89 -6.01 -3.71
N VAL A 99 7.76 -6.11 -4.39
CA VAL A 99 6.46 -6.37 -3.76
C VAL A 99 5.85 -7.60 -4.41
N PRO A 100 5.57 -8.68 -3.67
CA PRO A 100 4.97 -9.88 -4.23
C PRO A 100 3.50 -9.61 -4.53
N ILE A 101 3.04 -10.17 -5.63
CA ILE A 101 1.64 -10.13 -6.05
C ILE A 101 1.18 -11.58 -6.16
N ASN A 102 0.18 -11.93 -5.36
CA ASN A 102 -0.48 -13.23 -5.44
C ASN A 102 -1.14 -13.38 -6.82
N LYS A 103 -1.12 -14.59 -7.38
CA LYS A 103 -1.75 -14.94 -8.67
C LYS A 103 -3.20 -14.46 -8.78
N VAL A 104 -4.00 -14.61 -7.73
CA VAL A 104 -5.40 -14.16 -7.72
C VAL A 104 -5.51 -12.63 -7.84
N VAL A 105 -4.60 -11.89 -7.19
CA VAL A 105 -4.54 -10.43 -7.32
C VAL A 105 -4.06 -10.03 -8.71
N PHE A 106 -3.09 -10.76 -9.27
CA PHE A 106 -2.64 -10.58 -10.64
C PHE A 106 -3.78 -10.79 -11.65
N GLU A 107 -4.59 -11.84 -11.51
CA GLU A 107 -5.76 -12.09 -12.36
C GLU A 107 -6.77 -10.93 -12.28
N ARG A 108 -6.96 -10.31 -11.11
CA ARG A 108 -7.78 -9.10 -10.97
C ARG A 108 -7.17 -7.91 -11.71
N ILE A 109 -5.85 -7.74 -11.67
CA ILE A 109 -5.14 -6.72 -12.45
C ILE A 109 -5.35 -6.96 -13.95
N ILE A 110 -5.25 -8.21 -14.42
CA ILE A 110 -5.54 -8.56 -15.82
C ILE A 110 -6.98 -8.22 -16.18
N ALA A 111 -7.96 -8.58 -15.35
CA ALA A 111 -9.37 -8.23 -15.58
C ALA A 111 -9.60 -6.71 -15.66
N PHE A 112 -8.91 -5.92 -14.81
CA PHE A 112 -8.88 -4.46 -14.92
C PHE A 112 -8.37 -4.01 -16.29
N ARG A 113 -7.23 -4.56 -16.73
CA ARG A 113 -6.57 -4.16 -17.98
C ARG A 113 -7.41 -4.52 -19.20
N ILE A 114 -8.01 -5.70 -19.23
CA ILE A 114 -8.99 -6.11 -20.25
C ILE A 114 -10.16 -5.12 -20.29
N ARG A 115 -10.73 -4.79 -19.12
CA ARG A 115 -11.84 -3.82 -19.02
C ARG A 115 -11.46 -2.43 -19.52
N ARG A 116 -10.18 -2.05 -19.41
CA ARG A 116 -9.61 -0.80 -19.92
C ARG A 116 -9.06 -0.91 -21.33
N ARG A 117 -9.14 -2.07 -21.99
CA ARG A 117 -8.54 -2.33 -23.32
C ARG A 117 -7.04 -2.04 -23.35
N LEU A 118 -6.34 -2.42 -22.29
CA LEU A 118 -4.88 -2.29 -22.16
C LEU A 118 -4.20 -3.63 -22.48
N PRO A 119 -2.93 -3.63 -22.92
CA PRO A 119 -2.16 -4.86 -23.16
C PRO A 119 -2.01 -5.68 -21.89
N THR A 120 -2.15 -7.01 -21.97
CA THR A 120 -2.10 -7.93 -20.83
C THR A 120 -0.86 -8.81 -20.78
N GLU A 121 -0.04 -8.78 -21.82
CA GLU A 121 1.20 -9.56 -21.88
C GLU A 121 2.28 -8.88 -21.01
N LEU A 122 2.95 -9.67 -20.18
CA LEU A 122 4.08 -9.20 -19.37
C LEU A 122 5.31 -8.95 -20.25
N GLY A 123 6.19 -8.05 -19.81
CA GLY A 123 7.41 -7.68 -20.55
C GLY A 123 7.20 -6.66 -21.67
N ILE A 124 5.97 -6.17 -21.89
CA ILE A 124 5.72 -5.05 -22.82
C ILE A 124 6.34 -3.76 -22.25
N LYS A 125 7.36 -3.26 -22.94
CA LYS A 125 7.92 -1.92 -22.70
C LYS A 125 6.91 -0.84 -23.08
N HIS A 126 6.90 0.26 -22.33
CA HIS A 126 5.98 1.39 -22.57
C HIS A 126 4.47 1.03 -22.44
N GLY A 127 4.12 -0.04 -21.73
CA GLY A 127 2.72 -0.41 -21.44
C GLY A 127 1.97 0.55 -20.49
N GLY A 128 2.57 1.71 -20.17
CA GLY A 128 2.11 2.71 -19.23
C GLY A 128 2.05 2.20 -17.78
N THR A 129 1.23 2.84 -16.95
CA THR A 129 0.99 2.37 -15.58
C THR A 129 0.11 1.12 -15.57
N ILE A 130 0.22 0.32 -14.51
CA ILE A 130 -0.61 -0.88 -14.29
C ILE A 130 -2.09 -0.48 -14.33
N PHE A 131 -2.44 0.55 -13.56
CA PHE A 131 -3.77 1.14 -13.53
C PHE A 131 -3.78 2.45 -14.31
N GLN A 132 -4.66 2.54 -15.31
CA GLN A 132 -4.86 3.75 -16.10
C GLN A 132 -6.32 4.22 -16.05
N THR A 133 -6.48 5.53 -16.24
CA THR A 133 -7.80 6.13 -16.39
C THR A 133 -8.47 5.65 -17.68
N LYS A 134 -9.74 6.00 -17.86
CA LYS A 134 -10.48 5.73 -19.12
C LYS A 134 -9.83 6.38 -20.36
N ASN A 135 -8.98 7.39 -20.17
CA ASN A 135 -8.29 8.10 -21.24
C ASN A 135 -6.88 7.55 -21.48
N HIS A 136 -6.55 6.36 -20.93
CA HIS A 136 -5.24 5.72 -21.06
C HIS A 136 -4.07 6.57 -20.52
N THR A 137 -4.34 7.34 -19.46
CA THR A 137 -3.33 8.11 -18.74
C THR A 137 -3.14 7.56 -17.33
N ALA A 138 -1.97 7.82 -16.76
CA ALA A 138 -1.69 7.51 -15.36
C ALA A 138 -2.70 8.22 -14.44
N TYR A 139 -3.05 7.56 -13.33
CA TYR A 139 -3.86 8.18 -12.31
C TYR A 139 -3.07 9.28 -11.59
N LYS A 140 -3.68 10.45 -11.38
CA LYS A 140 -3.14 11.42 -10.42
C LYS A 140 -3.37 10.89 -9.00
N GLU A 141 -2.36 10.97 -8.13
CA GLU A 141 -2.41 10.41 -6.77
C GLU A 141 -3.63 10.89 -5.97
N ASN A 142 -3.85 12.20 -5.94
CA ASN A 142 -4.98 12.82 -5.24
C ASN A 142 -6.33 12.35 -5.80
N TYR A 143 -6.41 12.20 -7.12
CA TYR A 143 -7.63 11.73 -7.77
C TYR A 143 -7.91 10.26 -7.43
N LEU A 144 -6.89 9.39 -7.50
CA LEU A 144 -7.04 7.98 -7.14
C LEU A 144 -7.44 7.83 -5.67
N SER A 145 -6.81 8.58 -4.76
CA SER A 145 -7.16 8.57 -3.34
C SER A 145 -8.62 8.98 -3.08
N GLN A 146 -9.09 10.06 -3.74
CA GLN A 146 -10.48 10.49 -3.66
C GLN A 146 -11.44 9.46 -4.28
N TYR A 147 -11.06 8.84 -5.40
CA TYR A 147 -11.84 7.80 -6.07
C TYR A 147 -12.03 6.58 -5.17
N ILE A 148 -10.94 6.05 -4.57
CA ILE A 148 -11.00 4.93 -3.62
C ILE A 148 -11.91 5.27 -2.43
N THR A 149 -11.73 6.46 -1.85
CA THR A 149 -12.58 6.90 -0.74
C THR A 149 -14.05 7.00 -1.13
N LYS A 150 -14.33 7.48 -2.35
CA LYS A 150 -15.68 7.62 -2.89
C LYS A 150 -16.34 6.25 -3.09
N ILE A 151 -15.69 5.31 -3.78
CA ILE A 151 -16.27 3.98 -4.03
C ILE A 151 -16.54 3.24 -2.72
N ILE A 152 -15.65 3.35 -1.72
CA ILE A 152 -15.88 2.73 -0.41
C ILE A 152 -17.12 3.32 0.28
N LYS A 153 -17.30 4.64 0.21
CA LYS A 153 -18.50 5.30 0.77
C LYS A 153 -19.77 4.86 0.03
N GLU A 154 -19.71 4.65 -1.28
CA GLU A 154 -20.85 4.21 -2.10
C GLU A 154 -21.34 2.79 -1.78
N THR A 155 -20.52 1.96 -1.11
CA THR A 155 -20.94 0.62 -0.66
C THR A 155 -22.06 0.66 0.39
N ASN A 156 -22.17 1.77 1.12
CA ASN A 156 -23.15 1.97 2.20
C ASN A 156 -23.17 0.85 3.27
N LEU A 157 -22.05 0.12 3.42
CA LEU A 157 -21.84 -0.85 4.49
C LEU A 157 -21.90 -0.16 5.86
N SER A 158 -22.34 -0.87 6.90
CA SER A 158 -22.55 -0.30 8.24
C SER A 158 -21.34 0.52 8.74
N PHE A 159 -20.16 0.00 8.44
CA PHE A 159 -18.89 0.49 8.93
C PHE A 159 -18.35 1.68 8.09
N THR A 160 -18.85 1.90 6.87
CA THR A 160 -18.46 3.01 5.99
C THR A 160 -19.30 4.28 6.20
N LYS A 161 -20.42 4.18 6.93
CA LYS A 161 -21.37 5.30 7.18
C LYS A 161 -20.82 6.37 8.11
N ASN A 162 -20.14 5.95 9.17
CA ASN A 162 -19.73 6.84 10.26
C ASN A 162 -18.28 7.32 10.14
N GLU A 163 -17.54 6.84 9.14
CA GLU A 163 -16.11 7.12 9.03
C GLU A 163 -15.62 7.11 7.59
N LYS A 164 -14.74 8.07 7.29
CA LYS A 164 -14.10 8.19 5.99
C LYS A 164 -12.91 7.24 5.91
N ILE A 165 -13.11 6.09 5.30
CA ILE A 165 -12.03 5.14 5.00
C ILE A 165 -11.24 5.65 3.79
N THR A 166 -9.93 5.76 3.97
CA THR A 166 -8.99 6.23 2.94
C THR A 166 -8.02 5.10 2.56
N PRO A 167 -7.27 5.21 1.45
CA PRO A 167 -6.31 4.17 1.06
C PRO A 167 -5.30 3.79 2.15
N HIS A 168 -4.97 4.71 3.07
CA HIS A 168 -4.04 4.43 4.17
C HIS A 168 -4.54 3.35 5.13
N PHE A 169 -5.86 3.20 5.28
CA PHE A 169 -6.46 2.13 6.10
C PHE A 169 -6.10 0.74 5.57
N PHE A 170 -6.01 0.55 4.25
CA PHE A 170 -5.61 -0.73 3.67
C PHE A 170 -4.15 -1.08 3.94
N ARG A 171 -3.28 -0.07 4.00
CA ARG A 171 -1.88 -0.28 4.36
C ARG A 171 -1.73 -0.65 5.84
N HIS A 172 -2.49 0.00 6.72
CA HIS A 172 -2.56 -0.39 8.13
C HIS A 172 -3.11 -1.80 8.29
N PHE A 173 -4.21 -2.10 7.59
CA PHE A 173 -4.76 -3.43 7.53
C PHE A 173 -3.74 -4.47 7.07
N TYR A 174 -2.98 -4.21 6.00
CA TYR A 174 -1.96 -5.15 5.52
C TYR A 174 -0.90 -5.44 6.59
N VAL A 175 -0.39 -4.40 7.27
CA VAL A 175 0.57 -4.56 8.38
C VAL A 175 -0.04 -5.40 9.50
N GLN A 176 -1.25 -5.06 9.93
CA GLN A 176 -1.94 -5.76 11.01
C GLN A 176 -2.25 -7.21 10.61
N TYR A 177 -2.70 -7.44 9.38
CA TYR A 177 -3.01 -8.76 8.86
C TYR A 177 -1.79 -9.68 8.88
N LEU A 178 -0.63 -9.17 8.43
CA LEU A 178 0.62 -9.93 8.49
C LEU A 178 1.05 -10.24 9.92
N TYR A 179 0.85 -9.32 10.86
CA TYR A 179 1.22 -9.51 12.25
C TYR A 179 0.26 -10.46 12.98
N ASP A 180 -1.03 -10.13 13.00
CA ASP A 180 -2.06 -10.82 13.79
C ASP A 180 -2.46 -12.18 13.19
N TYR A 181 -2.55 -12.28 11.86
CA TYR A 181 -3.07 -13.49 11.18
C TYR A 181 -1.96 -14.37 10.61
N LYS A 182 -0.86 -13.77 10.16
CA LYS A 182 0.27 -14.50 9.57
C LYS A 182 1.46 -14.68 10.50
N GLN A 183 1.38 -14.12 11.71
CA GLN A 183 2.42 -14.25 12.75
C GLN A 183 3.81 -13.84 12.23
N VAL A 184 3.85 -12.88 11.31
CA VAL A 184 5.10 -12.41 10.70
C VAL A 184 5.83 -11.53 11.71
N PRO A 185 7.14 -11.77 11.96
CA PRO A 185 7.93 -10.91 12.81
C PRO A 185 7.90 -9.44 12.35
N PRO A 186 7.73 -8.45 13.26
CA PRO A 186 7.61 -7.03 12.90
C PRO A 186 8.72 -6.48 12.01
N HIS A 187 9.95 -6.97 12.15
CA HIS A 187 11.08 -6.54 11.33
C HIS A 187 10.93 -6.93 9.85
N ILE A 188 10.32 -8.09 9.55
CA ILE A 188 10.03 -8.53 8.19
C ILE A 188 8.89 -7.69 7.59
N ILE A 189 7.86 -7.38 8.39
CA ILE A 189 6.75 -6.52 7.96
C ILE A 189 7.27 -5.11 7.64
N ALA A 190 8.14 -4.55 8.49
CA ALA A 190 8.73 -3.22 8.29
C ALA A 190 9.52 -3.14 6.97
N ALA A 191 10.28 -4.19 6.65
CA ALA A 191 11.00 -4.32 5.39
C ALA A 191 10.05 -4.39 4.18
N ALA A 192 9.00 -5.22 4.24
CA ALA A 192 8.00 -5.35 3.15
C ALA A 192 7.25 -4.03 2.88
N VAL A 193 6.96 -3.28 3.94
CA VAL A 193 6.16 -2.06 3.89
C VAL A 193 7.02 -0.82 3.59
N GLY A 194 8.35 -0.92 3.73
CA GLY A 194 9.32 0.12 3.40
C GLY A 194 9.29 1.31 4.36
N HIS A 195 9.50 1.04 5.66
CA HIS A 195 9.75 2.07 6.67
C HIS A 195 11.15 2.68 6.49
N LYS A 196 11.25 4.00 6.70
CA LYS A 196 12.38 4.84 6.26
C LYS A 196 13.62 4.80 7.17
N ASP A 197 13.56 4.11 8.30
CA ASP A 197 14.69 4.05 9.25
C ASP A 197 15.76 3.01 8.88
N ASP A 198 15.52 2.17 7.87
CA ASP A 198 16.58 1.33 7.32
C ASP A 198 17.39 2.12 6.29
N ARG A 199 18.34 2.89 6.84
CA ARG A 199 19.29 3.75 6.13
C ARG A 199 20.39 2.99 5.37
N THR A 200 20.13 1.76 5.02
CA THR A 200 20.98 0.96 4.13
C THR A 200 20.02 0.38 3.09
N THR A 201 20.26 0.52 1.80
CA THR A 201 21.13 -0.42 1.11
C THR A 201 21.25 0.01 -0.34
N LYS A 202 22.49 0.27 -0.79
CA LYS A 202 22.88 0.07 -2.18
C LYS A 202 23.47 -1.34 -2.30
N GLU A 203 23.19 -2.00 -3.42
CA GLU A 203 23.80 -3.21 -4.00
C GLU A 203 23.16 -4.61 -3.81
N ASN A 204 23.13 -5.30 -4.98
CA ASN A 204 23.18 -6.74 -5.30
C ASN A 204 21.91 -7.61 -5.44
N TYR A 205 21.91 -8.36 -6.56
CA TYR A 205 21.00 -9.45 -6.97
C TYR A 205 20.77 -10.51 -5.87
N LEU A 206 21.80 -10.78 -5.06
CA LEU A 206 21.70 -11.69 -3.92
C LEU A 206 20.71 -11.18 -2.85
N LYS A 207 20.63 -9.86 -2.64
CA LYS A 207 19.64 -9.26 -1.75
C LYS A 207 18.23 -9.40 -2.31
N GLN A 208 18.04 -9.19 -3.61
CA GLN A 208 16.73 -9.41 -4.24
C GLN A 208 16.26 -10.86 -4.05
N ARG A 209 17.17 -11.83 -4.18
CA ARG A 209 16.89 -13.25 -3.92
C ARG A 209 16.48 -13.49 -2.46
N LEU A 210 17.24 -12.95 -1.50
CA LEU A 210 16.95 -13.05 -0.07
C LEU A 210 15.62 -12.36 0.32
N MET A 211 15.31 -11.21 -0.29
CA MET A 211 14.05 -10.49 -0.07
C MET A 211 12.86 -11.29 -0.59
N LYS A 212 12.97 -11.89 -1.79
CA LYS A 212 11.92 -12.76 -2.35
C LYS A 212 11.66 -14.00 -1.47
N ASP A 213 12.69 -14.52 -0.81
CA ASP A 213 12.58 -15.70 0.06
C ASP A 213 11.99 -15.39 1.44
N HIS A 214 12.10 -14.14 1.91
CA HIS A 214 11.58 -13.68 3.22
C HIS A 214 10.39 -12.73 3.11
N ASP A 215 9.73 -12.64 1.95
CA ASP A 215 8.69 -11.64 1.75
C ASP A 215 7.39 -11.98 2.50
N ALA A 216 6.93 -11.07 3.35
CA ALA A 216 5.69 -11.25 4.11
C ALA A 216 4.45 -11.39 3.23
N GLY A 217 4.42 -10.73 2.07
CA GLY A 217 3.29 -10.84 1.15
C GLY A 217 3.15 -12.25 0.53
N ASN A 218 4.18 -13.08 0.66
CA ASN A 218 4.12 -14.47 0.23
C ASN A 218 3.19 -15.36 1.05
N LEU A 219 2.79 -14.90 2.23
CA LEU A 219 2.00 -15.65 3.20
C LEU A 219 0.48 -15.46 3.02
N ILE A 220 0.07 -14.58 2.10
CA ILE A 220 -1.33 -14.44 1.69
C ILE A 220 -1.63 -15.53 0.65
N HIS A 221 -2.45 -16.51 1.04
CA HIS A 221 -2.82 -17.63 0.18
C HIS A 221 -3.87 -17.23 -0.86
N GLU A 222 -4.01 -18.04 -1.92
CA GLU A 222 -4.92 -17.77 -3.05
C GLU A 222 -6.40 -17.80 -2.64
N ASP A 223 -6.74 -18.54 -1.58
CA ASP A 223 -8.08 -18.64 -1.01
C ASP A 223 -8.43 -17.48 -0.05
N GLU A 224 -7.45 -16.64 0.26
CA GLU A 224 -7.61 -15.46 1.11
C GLU A 224 -7.82 -14.21 0.24
N PHE A 225 -9.03 -13.62 0.37
CA PHE A 225 -9.56 -12.43 -0.33
C PHE A 225 -9.96 -12.60 -1.80
#